data_AF-A0A2E7R1T9-F1
#
_entry.id   AF-A0A2E7R1T9-F1
#
_cell.length_a   1.000
_cell.length_b   1.000
_cell.length_c   1.000
_cell.angle_alpha   90.00
_cell.angle_beta   90.00
_cell.angle_gamma   90.00
#
_symmetry.space_group_name_H-M   'P 1'
#
loop_
_entity.id
_entity.type
_entity.pdbx_description
1 polymer ?
#
loop_
_entity_poly.entity_id
_entity_poly.type
_entity_poly.pdbx_seq_one_letter_code
_entity_poly.pdbx_strand_id
1 'polypeptide(L)'
;MRILSLSHRLQHPKCDNYSIITAPNLMDYQGIVLDIGATFEHITQAASGELYLETFGGDTVDNSGDIDGNVGLYGLLERRREELIGALNNGAVIVVFGAGPNQTFAVKGSNGMDSYWLLPAPQDLTWSGEVLRASDGESILVTDYSNPFVRVFETYEKDVAYRVRFDLKASRTGKMFLSSTGGAPVGVQFPVLNGQLVFLPSPKNVGAQWLSNREADAIIEAVSETIGEAAAEEPSWVKKFLVPGESSLQEDFDRLKEISESATSQMEEAKSILESRQSLKALLWGADMHFKKAVEEALVILGFELKSDPNAPTHVSFEDRELFVESTTSQESVSMSPHYALRDRIDDKIQRVAAPVRGLVVVNGWRTADPDRRDKPFVSALEAGAESTGYSLLTGYQLYKLCLRILEEEVSSDELEQIRTDLFETDGAIEMTEPLTDAADN
;
A
#
# COMPACT_ATOMS: atom_id res chain seq x y z
N MET A 1 6.50 -11.95 -15.96
CA MET A 1 7.37 -10.77 -16.14
C MET A 1 6.78 -9.56 -16.88
N ARG A 2 6.87 -8.37 -16.27
CA ARG A 2 6.82 -7.04 -16.90
C ARG A 2 8.18 -6.34 -16.72
N ILE A 3 8.57 -5.55 -17.72
CA ILE A 3 9.80 -4.74 -17.67
C ILE A 3 9.44 -3.26 -17.74
N LEU A 4 10.06 -2.45 -16.88
CA LEU A 4 10.00 -1.01 -16.95
C LEU A 4 11.29 -0.47 -17.55
N SER A 5 11.18 0.34 -18.59
CA SER A 5 12.32 0.99 -19.22
C SER A 5 12.30 2.49 -18.95
N LEU A 6 13.32 2.99 -18.28
CA LEU A 6 13.46 4.34 -17.76
C LEU A 6 14.46 5.13 -18.59
N SER A 7 13.96 6.13 -19.30
CA SER A 7 14.74 7.00 -20.21
C SER A 7 15.50 6.27 -21.32
N HIS A 8 15.20 4.98 -21.53
CA HIS A 8 15.70 4.13 -22.62
C HIS A 8 14.51 3.50 -23.31
N ARG A 9 14.28 3.75 -24.60
CA ARG A 9 13.06 3.25 -25.26
C ARG A 9 13.26 1.83 -25.79
N LEU A 10 12.53 0.87 -25.23
CA LEU A 10 12.45 -0.52 -25.67
C LEU A 10 11.12 -0.80 -26.36
N GLN A 11 11.16 -1.40 -27.55
CA GLN A 11 9.96 -1.73 -28.31
C GLN A 11 9.58 -3.19 -28.06
N HIS A 12 8.73 -3.43 -27.07
CA HIS A 12 8.18 -4.76 -26.81
C HIS A 12 6.88 -4.68 -25.98
N PRO A 13 5.87 -5.54 -26.20
CA PRO A 13 4.60 -5.50 -25.45
C PRO A 13 4.72 -5.70 -23.93
N LYS A 14 5.80 -6.34 -23.47
CA LYS A 14 6.12 -6.52 -22.04
C LYS A 14 6.93 -5.37 -21.44
N CYS A 15 7.30 -4.37 -22.25
CA CYS A 15 8.14 -3.24 -21.84
C CYS A 15 7.31 -1.96 -21.78
N ASP A 16 7.19 -1.42 -20.58
CA ASP A 16 6.59 -0.12 -20.31
C ASP A 16 7.67 0.96 -20.35
N ASN A 17 7.46 2.04 -21.10
CA ASN A 17 8.49 3.05 -21.35
C ASN A 17 8.11 4.38 -20.68
N TYR A 18 8.91 4.81 -19.71
CA TYR A 18 8.67 6.03 -18.94
C TYR A 18 9.97 6.79 -18.67
N SER A 19 9.86 8.01 -18.14
CA SER A 19 10.95 8.65 -17.40
C SER A 19 10.87 8.24 -15.92
N ILE A 20 11.94 8.45 -15.16
CA ILE A 20 11.93 8.24 -13.70
C ILE A 20 10.85 9.08 -12.99
N ILE A 21 10.47 10.21 -13.58
CA ILE A 21 9.48 11.15 -13.02
C ILE A 21 8.06 10.64 -13.29
N THR A 22 7.79 10.24 -14.54
CA THR A 22 6.45 9.89 -15.05
C THR A 22 6.09 8.41 -14.85
N ALA A 23 6.99 7.58 -14.35
CA ALA A 23 6.76 6.14 -14.22
C ALA A 23 5.65 5.80 -13.21
N PRO A 24 4.93 4.68 -13.37
CA PRO A 24 4.13 4.10 -12.28
C PRO A 24 5.05 3.59 -11.14
N ASN A 25 4.50 2.91 -10.14
CA ASN A 25 5.30 2.35 -9.04
C ASN A 25 6.35 1.36 -9.56
N LEU A 26 7.63 1.60 -9.25
CA LEU A 26 8.73 0.78 -9.76
C LEU A 26 8.73 -0.64 -9.17
N MET A 27 8.10 -0.85 -8.01
CA MET A 27 8.02 -2.14 -7.31
C MET A 27 7.15 -3.18 -8.03
N ASP A 28 6.30 -2.75 -8.97
CA ASP A 28 5.38 -3.64 -9.70
C ASP A 28 6.09 -4.42 -10.83
N TYR A 29 7.39 -4.18 -11.04
CA TYR A 29 8.16 -4.71 -12.15
C TYR A 29 9.24 -5.68 -11.68
N GLN A 30 9.41 -6.77 -12.42
CA GLN A 30 10.46 -7.76 -12.19
C GLN A 30 11.80 -7.36 -12.84
N GLY A 31 11.74 -6.60 -13.94
CA GLY A 31 12.91 -6.04 -14.62
C GLY A 31 12.81 -4.52 -14.73
N ILE A 32 13.88 -3.80 -14.43
CA ILE A 32 13.96 -2.35 -14.62
C ILE A 32 15.20 -2.05 -15.47
N VAL A 33 15.02 -1.40 -16.60
CA VAL A 33 16.10 -0.95 -17.49
C VAL A 33 16.27 0.55 -17.31
N LEU A 34 17.51 0.99 -17.08
CA LEU A 34 17.81 2.38 -16.76
C LEU A 34 18.98 2.87 -17.61
N ASP A 35 18.72 3.85 -18.47
CA ASP A 35 19.80 4.69 -18.99
C ASP A 35 20.10 5.77 -17.95
N ILE A 36 21.21 5.59 -17.24
CA ILE A 36 21.58 6.48 -16.13
C ILE A 36 21.95 7.88 -16.63
N GLY A 37 22.51 7.99 -17.83
CA GLY A 37 22.88 9.26 -18.44
C GLY A 37 21.65 10.05 -18.85
N ALA A 38 20.76 9.43 -19.62
CA ALA A 38 19.52 10.06 -20.06
C ALA A 38 18.59 10.39 -18.87
N THR A 39 18.54 9.53 -17.86
CA THR A 39 17.77 9.79 -16.64
C THR A 39 18.31 10.98 -15.87
N PHE A 40 19.64 11.08 -15.71
CA PHE A 40 20.27 12.22 -15.05
C PHE A 40 20.04 13.54 -15.81
N GLU A 41 20.09 13.50 -17.14
CA GLU A 41 19.78 14.64 -18.00
C GLU A 41 18.31 15.08 -17.83
N HIS A 42 17.36 14.15 -17.87
CA HIS A 42 15.94 14.44 -17.62
C HIS A 42 15.72 15.09 -16.24
N ILE A 43 16.38 14.60 -15.18
CA ILE A 43 16.28 15.20 -13.85
C ILE A 43 16.86 16.62 -13.84
N THR A 44 17.99 16.84 -14.52
CA THR A 44 18.62 18.15 -14.59
C THR A 44 17.75 19.16 -15.34
N GLN A 45 17.15 18.74 -16.47
CA GLN A 45 16.21 19.55 -17.24
C GLN A 45 14.96 19.88 -16.41
N ALA A 46 14.39 18.90 -15.71
CA ALA A 46 13.29 19.11 -14.77
C ALA A 46 13.63 20.13 -13.68
N ALA A 47 14.82 20.02 -13.08
CA ALA A 47 15.28 20.92 -12.04
C ALA A 47 15.48 22.37 -12.54
N SER A 48 15.89 22.51 -13.80
CA SER A 48 16.07 23.82 -14.45
C SER A 48 14.76 24.48 -14.90
N GLY A 49 13.63 23.76 -14.86
CA GLY A 49 12.32 24.24 -15.34
C GLY A 49 12.18 24.22 -16.86
N GLU A 50 13.06 23.53 -17.58
CA GLU A 50 13.01 23.39 -19.04
C GLU A 50 11.90 22.42 -19.51
N LEU A 51 11.41 21.58 -18.59
CA LEU A 51 10.35 20.60 -18.85
C LEU A 51 9.18 20.82 -17.91
N TYR A 52 7.97 20.87 -18.46
CA TYR A 52 6.75 20.68 -17.70
C TYR A 52 6.53 19.17 -17.53
N LEU A 53 6.48 18.70 -16.28
CA LEU A 53 6.39 17.28 -15.97
C LEU A 53 5.27 17.02 -14.98
N GLU A 54 4.56 15.93 -15.23
CA GLU A 54 3.53 15.41 -14.34
C GLU A 54 3.93 14.00 -13.88
N THR A 55 3.53 13.63 -12.68
CA THR A 55 3.64 12.25 -12.20
C THR A 55 2.71 11.34 -13.02
N PHE A 56 2.84 10.02 -12.87
CA PHE A 56 1.88 9.09 -13.47
C PHE A 56 0.43 9.34 -13.03
N GLY A 57 0.23 9.89 -11.83
CA GLY A 57 -1.08 10.25 -11.28
C GLY A 57 -1.64 11.59 -11.78
N GLY A 58 -0.86 12.35 -12.55
CA GLY A 58 -1.23 13.67 -13.05
C GLY A 58 -0.85 14.84 -12.15
N ASP A 59 -0.08 14.61 -11.08
CA ASP A 59 0.38 15.70 -10.20
C ASP A 59 1.52 16.47 -10.86
N THR A 60 1.48 17.80 -10.83
CA THR A 60 2.56 18.62 -11.37
C THR A 60 3.82 18.46 -10.52
N VAL A 61 4.97 18.26 -11.16
CA VAL A 61 6.27 18.15 -10.49
C VAL A 61 7.00 19.48 -10.58
N ASP A 62 7.40 20.03 -9.44
CA ASP A 62 8.14 21.28 -9.36
C ASP A 62 9.47 21.15 -8.60
N ASN A 63 10.38 22.09 -8.82
CA ASN A 63 11.64 22.19 -8.09
C ASN A 63 11.60 23.32 -7.04
N SER A 64 10.41 23.67 -6.52
CA SER A 64 10.18 24.64 -5.44
C SER A 64 9.92 23.98 -4.09
N GLY A 65 9.62 22.69 -4.05
CA GLY A 65 9.30 21.92 -2.85
C GLY A 65 7.82 21.54 -2.80
N ASP A 66 7.42 20.72 -1.83
CA ASP A 66 6.02 20.29 -1.71
C ASP A 66 5.14 21.49 -1.31
N ILE A 67 4.32 21.96 -2.26
CA ILE A 67 3.29 23.00 -2.07
C ILE A 67 1.95 22.34 -2.41
N ASP A 68 0.85 22.71 -1.75
CA ASP A 68 -0.47 22.12 -1.96
C ASP A 68 -0.82 21.95 -3.46
N GLY A 69 -0.88 20.69 -3.91
CA GLY A 69 -1.19 20.30 -5.30
C GLY A 69 0.01 20.01 -6.22
N ASN A 70 1.24 20.25 -5.77
CA ASN A 70 2.48 19.94 -6.48
C ASN A 70 3.34 18.94 -5.71
N VAL A 71 4.06 18.09 -6.44
CA VAL A 71 5.06 17.20 -5.87
C VAL A 71 6.44 17.80 -6.09
N GLY A 72 7.19 17.99 -5.00
CA GLY A 72 8.57 18.45 -5.05
C GLY A 72 9.48 17.39 -5.69
N LEU A 73 10.31 17.81 -6.64
CA LEU A 73 11.21 16.95 -7.41
C LEU A 73 12.13 16.11 -6.51
N TYR A 74 12.69 16.70 -5.45
CA TYR A 74 13.57 15.97 -4.54
C TYR A 74 12.81 14.89 -3.75
N GLY A 75 11.64 15.22 -3.21
CA GLY A 75 10.78 14.25 -2.50
C GLY A 75 10.35 13.10 -3.41
N LEU A 76 10.02 13.39 -4.67
CA LEU A 76 9.74 12.37 -5.67
C LEU A 76 10.95 11.46 -5.90
N LEU A 77 12.16 12.00 -6.05
CA LEU A 77 13.36 11.20 -6.31
C LEU A 77 13.76 10.33 -5.11
N GLU A 78 13.59 10.81 -3.88
CA GLU A 78 13.73 9.97 -2.67
C GLU A 78 12.73 8.81 -2.70
N ARG A 79 11.45 9.08 -3.00
CA ARG A 79 10.45 8.02 -3.16
C ARG A 79 10.83 7.03 -4.27
N ARG A 80 11.34 7.49 -5.42
CA ARG A 80 11.80 6.58 -6.49
C ARG A 80 12.96 5.71 -6.06
N ARG A 81 13.88 6.25 -5.26
CA ARG A 81 14.98 5.48 -4.68
C ARG A 81 14.45 4.42 -3.72
N GLU A 82 13.47 4.74 -2.88
CA GLU A 82 12.79 3.76 -2.01
C GLU A 82 12.07 2.68 -2.83
N GLU A 83 11.40 3.05 -3.92
CA GLU A 83 10.74 2.10 -4.83
C GLU A 83 11.77 1.15 -5.50
N LEU A 84 12.96 1.63 -5.89
CA LEU A 84 14.04 0.78 -6.42
C LEU A 84 14.59 -0.18 -5.35
N ILE A 85 14.73 0.28 -4.10
CA ILE A 85 15.11 -0.58 -2.96
C ILE A 85 14.04 -1.67 -2.75
N GLY A 86 12.76 -1.29 -2.78
CA GLY A 86 11.63 -2.21 -2.68
C GLY A 86 11.62 -3.26 -3.79
N ALA A 87 11.85 -2.83 -5.03
CA ALA A 87 11.94 -3.74 -6.18
C ALA A 87 13.08 -4.76 -6.01
N LEU A 88 14.28 -4.32 -5.60
CA LEU A 88 15.40 -5.22 -5.33
C LEU A 88 15.12 -6.17 -4.14
N ASN A 89 14.45 -5.70 -3.09
CA ASN A 89 14.01 -6.56 -1.99
C ASN A 89 13.02 -7.65 -2.45
N ASN A 90 12.23 -7.37 -3.48
CA ASN A 90 11.32 -8.33 -4.11
C ASN A 90 12.00 -9.24 -5.15
N GLY A 91 13.33 -9.12 -5.32
CA GLY A 91 14.10 -9.95 -6.24
C GLY A 91 14.19 -9.43 -7.68
N ALA A 92 13.85 -8.16 -7.93
CA ALA A 92 13.94 -7.58 -9.26
C ALA A 92 15.39 -7.50 -9.78
N VAL A 93 15.52 -7.45 -11.10
CA VAL A 93 16.79 -7.22 -11.79
C VAL A 93 16.77 -5.82 -12.40
N ILE A 94 17.74 -4.99 -12.00
CA ILE A 94 17.91 -3.64 -12.54
C ILE A 94 19.11 -3.65 -13.50
N VAL A 95 18.83 -3.42 -14.77
CA VAL A 95 19.82 -3.30 -15.85
C VAL A 95 20.15 -1.82 -16.04
N VAL A 96 21.42 -1.46 -15.94
CA VAL A 96 21.88 -0.07 -16.00
C VAL A 96 22.83 0.12 -17.17
N PHE A 97 22.47 0.98 -18.11
CA PHE A 97 23.40 1.47 -19.11
C PHE A 97 24.30 2.54 -18.50
N GLY A 98 25.57 2.21 -18.35
CA GLY A 98 26.53 3.03 -17.62
C GLY A 98 26.94 4.30 -18.38
N ALA A 99 26.93 5.44 -17.69
CA ALA A 99 27.44 6.71 -18.19
C ALA A 99 28.57 7.26 -17.30
N GLY A 100 29.36 8.20 -17.79
CA GLY A 100 30.35 8.87 -16.94
C GLY A 100 29.67 9.52 -15.71
N PRO A 101 30.22 9.37 -14.49
CA PRO A 101 29.64 9.98 -13.30
C PRO A 101 29.61 11.51 -13.46
N ASN A 102 28.41 12.07 -13.34
CA ASN A 102 28.17 13.51 -13.38
C ASN A 102 27.50 13.95 -12.06
N GLN A 103 27.57 15.24 -11.74
CA GLN A 103 26.95 15.81 -10.55
C GLN A 103 26.18 17.08 -10.91
N THR A 104 25.02 17.26 -10.29
CA THR A 104 24.19 18.46 -10.42
C THR A 104 23.82 19.00 -9.04
N PHE A 105 23.74 20.32 -8.93
CA PHE A 105 23.25 21.04 -7.74
C PHE A 105 21.92 21.74 -8.04
N ALA A 106 21.31 21.47 -9.19
CA ALA A 106 20.08 22.12 -9.62
C ALA A 106 18.85 21.66 -8.83
N VAL A 107 18.85 20.44 -8.31
CA VAL A 107 17.72 19.87 -7.54
C VAL A 107 17.68 20.50 -6.14
N LYS A 108 16.69 21.33 -5.86
CA LYS A 108 16.53 21.99 -4.56
C LYS A 108 16.19 20.98 -3.48
N GLY A 109 16.78 21.15 -2.30
CA GLY A 109 16.65 20.21 -1.18
C GLY A 109 17.71 19.11 -1.16
N SER A 110 18.45 18.91 -2.26
CA SER A 110 19.62 18.04 -2.30
C SER A 110 20.93 18.80 -1.96
N ASN A 111 21.92 18.12 -1.39
CA ASN A 111 23.28 18.64 -1.18
C ASN A 111 24.18 18.42 -2.42
N GLY A 112 23.58 18.32 -3.60
CA GLY A 112 24.20 17.81 -4.81
C GLY A 112 23.85 16.34 -5.03
N MET A 113 23.49 16.01 -6.27
CA MET A 113 23.07 14.69 -6.68
C MET A 113 23.98 14.21 -7.80
N ASP A 114 24.58 13.03 -7.63
CA ASP A 114 25.33 12.38 -8.70
C ASP A 114 24.42 11.51 -9.58
N SER A 115 24.89 11.14 -10.77
CA SER A 115 24.10 10.35 -11.73
C SER A 115 23.70 8.98 -11.20
N TYR A 116 24.44 8.41 -10.25
CA TYR A 116 24.20 7.09 -9.68
C TYR A 116 23.44 7.12 -8.35
N TRP A 117 23.07 8.31 -7.86
CA TRP A 117 22.44 8.53 -6.54
C TRP A 117 21.15 7.72 -6.34
N LEU A 118 20.35 7.57 -7.41
CA LEU A 118 19.11 6.78 -7.39
C LEU A 118 19.34 5.29 -7.16
N LEU A 119 20.54 4.78 -7.48
CA LEU A 119 20.81 3.35 -7.45
C LEU A 119 21.19 2.90 -6.04
N PRO A 120 20.49 1.89 -5.49
CA PRO A 120 20.93 1.22 -4.26
C PRO A 120 22.31 0.59 -4.48
N ALA A 121 23.13 0.54 -3.43
CA ALA A 121 24.44 -0.10 -3.47
C ALA A 121 24.47 -1.33 -2.54
N PRO A 122 25.33 -2.33 -2.81
CA PRO A 122 25.61 -3.39 -1.84
C PRO A 122 26.00 -2.85 -0.46
N GLN A 123 25.72 -3.62 0.59
CA GLN A 123 26.24 -3.37 1.94
C GLN A 123 27.78 -3.31 1.82
N ASP A 124 28.39 -2.19 2.20
CA ASP A 124 29.83 -1.87 2.07
C ASP A 124 30.30 -1.27 0.72
N LEU A 125 29.39 -0.88 -0.17
CA LEU A 125 29.75 -0.17 -1.39
C LEU A 125 29.01 1.17 -1.50
N THR A 126 29.71 2.17 -2.02
CA THR A 126 29.12 3.45 -2.44
C THR A 126 29.51 3.67 -3.90
N TRP A 127 28.58 4.18 -4.71
CA TRP A 127 28.80 4.55 -6.10
C TRP A 127 29.68 5.80 -6.23
N SER A 128 30.92 5.74 -5.72
CA SER A 128 31.87 6.85 -5.70
C SER A 128 32.87 6.77 -6.86
N GLY A 129 33.65 7.83 -7.05
CA GLY A 129 34.77 7.88 -8.01
C GLY A 129 35.87 6.83 -7.77
N GLU A 130 35.88 6.17 -6.60
CA GLU A 130 36.79 5.06 -6.32
C GLU A 130 36.34 3.78 -7.05
N VAL A 131 35.03 3.53 -7.08
CA VAL A 131 34.42 2.35 -7.71
C VAL A 131 34.12 2.60 -9.18
N LEU A 132 33.57 3.76 -9.53
CA LEU A 132 33.12 4.14 -10.87
C LEU A 132 34.00 5.24 -11.44
N ARG A 133 34.60 5.02 -12.61
CA ARG A 133 35.41 6.05 -13.28
C ARG A 133 34.91 6.28 -14.69
N ALA A 134 34.74 7.56 -15.05
CA ALA A 134 34.51 7.96 -16.43
C ALA A 134 35.63 7.39 -17.31
N SER A 135 35.25 6.70 -18.39
CA SER A 135 36.18 6.13 -19.35
C SER A 135 35.44 5.77 -20.62
N ASP A 136 35.92 6.25 -21.75
CA ASP A 136 35.33 5.95 -23.05
C ASP A 136 36.14 4.89 -23.80
N GLY A 137 35.46 3.98 -24.48
CA GLY A 137 36.08 3.06 -25.42
C GLY A 137 35.09 2.10 -26.08
N GLU A 138 35.55 1.44 -27.13
CA GLU A 138 34.70 0.64 -28.01
C GLU A 138 35.10 -0.85 -28.04
N SER A 139 36.32 -1.16 -27.61
CA SER A 139 36.85 -2.52 -27.63
C SER A 139 36.52 -3.23 -26.33
N ILE A 140 35.51 -4.10 -26.38
CA ILE A 140 34.99 -4.87 -25.25
C ILE A 140 35.17 -6.37 -25.51
N LEU A 141 35.58 -7.11 -24.48
CA LEU A 141 35.81 -8.54 -24.48
C LEU A 141 34.90 -9.21 -23.45
N VAL A 142 34.24 -10.31 -23.85
CA VAL A 142 33.45 -11.15 -22.94
C VAL A 142 34.40 -11.98 -22.06
N THR A 143 34.26 -11.86 -20.75
CA THR A 143 35.07 -12.60 -19.76
C THR A 143 34.32 -13.76 -19.13
N ASP A 144 32.98 -13.72 -19.14
CA ASP A 144 32.12 -14.78 -18.64
C ASP A 144 30.93 -14.98 -19.57
N TYR A 145 31.00 -16.00 -20.42
CA TYR A 145 29.94 -16.35 -21.38
C TYR A 145 28.71 -16.97 -20.72
N SER A 146 28.78 -17.35 -19.44
CA SER A 146 27.62 -17.90 -18.73
C SER A 146 26.66 -16.84 -18.22
N ASN A 147 27.06 -15.57 -18.26
CA ASN A 147 26.20 -14.47 -17.84
C ASN A 147 25.08 -14.20 -18.87
N PRO A 148 23.78 -14.23 -18.50
CA PRO A 148 22.68 -14.06 -19.44
C PRO A 148 22.74 -12.74 -20.24
N PHE A 149 23.32 -11.69 -19.64
CA PHE A 149 23.40 -10.37 -20.26
C PHE A 149 24.47 -10.23 -21.36
N VAL A 150 25.28 -11.27 -21.58
CA VAL A 150 26.18 -11.32 -22.75
C VAL A 150 25.38 -11.24 -24.06
N ARG A 151 24.18 -11.83 -24.11
CA ARG A 151 23.31 -11.79 -25.31
C ARG A 151 22.80 -10.38 -25.62
N VAL A 152 22.54 -9.59 -24.59
CA VAL A 152 22.19 -8.17 -24.75
C VAL A 152 23.35 -7.42 -25.38
N PHE A 153 24.57 -7.64 -24.87
CA PHE A 153 25.78 -7.05 -25.43
C PHE A 153 26.01 -7.48 -26.90
N GLU A 154 25.85 -8.77 -27.22
CA GLU A 154 26.02 -9.30 -28.58
C GLU A 154 25.02 -8.70 -29.57
N THR A 155 23.85 -8.27 -29.10
CA THR A 155 22.83 -7.60 -29.93
C THR A 155 23.34 -6.28 -30.51
N TYR A 156 24.27 -5.61 -29.84
CA TYR A 156 24.85 -4.35 -30.31
C TYR A 156 25.94 -4.54 -31.38
N GLU A 157 26.39 -5.78 -31.61
CA GLU A 157 27.49 -6.11 -32.53
C GLU A 157 28.72 -5.19 -32.38
N LYS A 158 28.94 -4.27 -33.34
CA LYS A 158 30.06 -3.30 -33.36
C LYS A 158 29.63 -1.89 -32.92
N ASP A 159 28.35 -1.68 -32.62
CA ASP A 159 27.76 -0.38 -32.30
C ASP A 159 27.63 -0.15 -30.80
N VAL A 160 28.64 -0.55 -30.03
CA VAL A 160 28.68 -0.46 -28.58
C VAL A 160 29.88 0.35 -28.11
N ALA A 161 29.68 1.13 -27.04
CA ALA A 161 30.75 1.82 -26.34
C ALA A 161 30.50 1.78 -24.83
N TYR A 162 31.57 1.61 -24.07
CA TYR A 162 31.51 1.85 -22.63
C TYR A 162 31.90 3.31 -22.35
N ARG A 163 31.21 3.93 -21.39
CA ARG A 163 31.46 5.31 -20.91
C ARG A 163 31.91 5.37 -19.45
N VAL A 164 31.92 4.21 -18.80
CA VAL A 164 32.33 4.03 -17.42
C VAL A 164 33.09 2.71 -17.30
N ARG A 165 34.05 2.67 -16.38
CA ARG A 165 34.75 1.44 -15.95
C ARG A 165 34.69 1.32 -14.44
N PHE A 166 34.78 0.08 -13.96
CA PHE A 166 34.70 -0.24 -12.54
C PHE A 166 36.07 -0.62 -11.98
N ASP A 167 36.35 -0.21 -10.75
CA ASP A 167 37.45 -0.74 -9.95
C ASP A 167 36.93 -1.80 -8.97
N LEU A 168 36.95 -3.07 -9.41
CA LEU A 168 36.51 -4.18 -8.57
C LEU A 168 37.46 -4.49 -7.41
N LYS A 169 38.62 -3.84 -7.28
CA LYS A 169 39.41 -3.98 -6.04
C LYS A 169 38.71 -3.32 -4.86
N ALA A 170 37.88 -2.30 -5.14
CA ALA A 170 37.05 -1.63 -4.16
C ALA A 170 35.74 -2.38 -3.87
N SER A 171 35.42 -3.46 -4.60
CA SER A 171 34.18 -4.24 -4.40
C SER A 171 34.45 -5.74 -4.36
N ARG A 172 34.08 -6.40 -3.25
CA ARG A 172 34.22 -7.86 -3.11
C ARG A 172 33.06 -8.66 -3.72
N THR A 173 31.98 -8.00 -4.12
CA THR A 173 30.71 -8.66 -4.51
C THR A 173 30.41 -8.56 -6.01
N GLY A 174 31.05 -7.62 -6.72
CA GLY A 174 30.86 -7.45 -8.16
C GLY A 174 31.51 -8.58 -8.98
N LYS A 175 30.75 -9.15 -9.91
CA LYS A 175 31.22 -10.14 -10.90
C LYS A 175 31.33 -9.50 -12.27
N MET A 176 32.53 -9.50 -12.84
CA MET A 176 32.80 -9.00 -14.18
C MET A 176 32.42 -10.05 -15.23
N PHE A 177 31.62 -9.65 -16.22
CA PHE A 177 31.33 -10.48 -17.40
C PHE A 177 31.76 -9.81 -18.72
N LEU A 178 32.02 -8.49 -18.71
CA LEU A 178 32.66 -7.78 -19.83
C LEU A 178 33.86 -6.95 -19.34
N SER A 179 34.93 -6.95 -20.13
CA SER A 179 36.15 -6.18 -19.88
C SER A 179 36.55 -5.34 -21.10
N SER A 180 37.25 -4.23 -20.89
CA SER A 180 37.95 -3.55 -21.98
C SER A 180 39.17 -4.37 -22.43
N THR A 181 39.75 -4.06 -23.59
CA THR A 181 41.03 -4.67 -24.01
C THR A 181 42.19 -4.42 -23.04
N GLY A 182 42.08 -3.37 -22.21
CA GLY A 182 43.03 -3.10 -21.12
C GLY A 182 42.75 -3.89 -19.84
N GLY A 183 41.76 -4.81 -19.85
CA GLY A 183 41.36 -5.61 -18.71
C GLY A 183 40.53 -4.86 -17.66
N ALA A 184 40.04 -3.66 -17.96
CA ALA A 184 39.21 -2.92 -17.03
C ALA A 184 37.76 -3.46 -17.08
N PRO A 185 37.10 -3.73 -15.94
CA PRO A 185 35.70 -4.15 -15.92
C PRO A 185 34.77 -3.06 -16.47
N VAL A 186 33.93 -3.43 -17.44
CA VAL A 186 32.97 -2.51 -18.09
C VAL A 186 31.55 -3.09 -18.15
N GLY A 187 31.38 -4.39 -17.92
CA GLY A 187 30.10 -5.05 -17.66
C GLY A 187 30.21 -5.85 -16.37
N VAL A 188 29.44 -5.45 -15.37
CA VAL A 188 29.56 -5.94 -13.99
C VAL A 188 28.18 -6.19 -13.40
N GLN A 189 28.03 -7.33 -12.73
CA GLN A 189 26.83 -7.68 -11.97
C GLN A 189 27.10 -7.64 -10.47
N PHE A 190 26.20 -7.02 -9.71
CA PHE A 190 26.25 -6.95 -8.25
C PHE A 190 24.98 -7.55 -7.64
N PRO A 191 25.10 -8.48 -6.67
CA PRO A 191 23.97 -8.83 -5.82
C PRO A 191 23.66 -7.66 -4.88
N VAL A 192 22.41 -7.20 -4.87
CA VAL A 192 21.94 -6.14 -3.97
C VAL A 192 20.61 -6.56 -3.38
N LEU A 193 20.57 -6.68 -2.05
CA LEU A 193 19.42 -7.22 -1.31
C LEU A 193 19.07 -8.62 -1.87
N ASN A 194 17.80 -8.86 -2.21
CA ASN A 194 17.35 -10.11 -2.82
C ASN A 194 17.42 -10.10 -4.36
N GLY A 195 17.81 -8.98 -4.96
CA GLY A 195 17.81 -8.74 -6.41
C GLY A 195 19.22 -8.59 -6.99
N GLN A 196 19.29 -8.04 -8.20
CA GLN A 196 20.55 -7.86 -8.94
C GLN A 196 20.62 -6.49 -9.60
N LEU A 197 21.81 -5.88 -9.58
CA LEU A 197 22.18 -4.74 -10.43
C LEU A 197 23.15 -5.21 -11.50
N VAL A 198 22.84 -4.94 -12.77
CA VAL A 198 23.65 -5.36 -13.91
C VAL A 198 24.02 -4.13 -14.74
N PHE A 199 25.30 -3.79 -14.75
CA PHE A 199 25.81 -2.70 -15.56
C PHE A 199 26.22 -3.19 -16.94
N LEU A 200 25.74 -2.48 -17.97
CA LEU A 200 26.04 -2.72 -19.37
C LEU A 200 26.64 -1.49 -20.05
N PRO A 201 27.55 -1.68 -21.02
CA PRO A 201 27.90 -0.66 -22.00
C PRO A 201 26.67 -0.21 -22.80
N SER A 202 26.69 1.04 -23.27
CA SER A 202 25.58 1.62 -24.05
C SER A 202 25.81 1.46 -25.56
N PRO A 203 24.74 1.34 -26.37
CA PRO A 203 24.88 1.47 -27.81
C PRO A 203 25.33 2.90 -28.19
N LYS A 204 26.12 3.04 -29.26
CA LYS A 204 26.58 4.37 -29.71
C LYS A 204 25.43 5.20 -30.27
N ASN A 205 24.52 4.56 -31.01
CA ASN A 205 23.35 5.18 -31.61
C ASN A 205 22.09 4.80 -30.83
N VAL A 206 21.91 5.41 -29.66
CA VAL A 206 20.68 5.30 -28.87
C VAL A 206 19.50 5.78 -29.74
N GLY A 207 18.53 4.90 -30.01
CA GLY A 207 17.32 5.23 -30.77
C GLY A 207 17.23 4.70 -32.21
N ALA A 208 18.20 3.90 -32.67
CA ALA A 208 18.05 3.19 -33.93
C ALA A 208 16.88 2.18 -33.86
N GLN A 209 15.83 2.39 -34.65
CA GLN A 209 14.59 1.59 -34.57
C GLN A 209 14.81 0.08 -34.69
N TRP A 210 15.77 -0.35 -35.52
CA TRP A 210 16.08 -1.77 -35.73
C TRP A 210 16.68 -2.46 -34.50
N LEU A 211 17.34 -1.70 -33.62
CA LEU A 211 17.99 -2.21 -32.42
C LEU A 211 16.98 -2.44 -31.28
N SER A 212 15.98 -1.57 -31.18
CA SER A 212 15.06 -1.52 -30.03
C SER A 212 14.21 -2.78 -29.79
N ASN A 213 13.83 -3.52 -30.85
CA ASN A 213 13.06 -4.78 -30.69
C ASN A 213 13.98 -5.92 -30.21
N ARG A 214 15.13 -6.11 -30.88
CA ARG A 214 16.08 -7.18 -30.53
C ARG A 214 16.69 -6.98 -29.16
N GLU A 215 17.01 -5.73 -28.82
CA GLU A 215 17.49 -5.37 -27.51
C GLU A 215 16.46 -5.67 -26.42
N ALA A 216 15.19 -5.35 -26.66
CA ALA A 216 14.12 -5.65 -25.72
C ALA A 216 13.96 -7.17 -25.51
N ASP A 217 13.95 -7.96 -26.60
CA ASP A 217 13.88 -9.42 -26.53
C ASP A 217 15.05 -10.00 -25.72
N ALA A 218 16.28 -9.54 -26.00
CA ALA A 218 17.49 -10.00 -25.32
C ALA A 218 17.48 -9.63 -23.83
N ILE A 219 17.02 -8.42 -23.47
CA ILE A 219 16.91 -8.00 -22.07
C ILE A 219 15.85 -8.84 -21.35
N ILE A 220 14.70 -9.09 -21.99
CA ILE A 220 13.64 -9.93 -21.42
C ILE A 220 14.17 -11.33 -21.13
N GLU A 221 14.84 -11.95 -22.11
CA GLU A 221 15.39 -13.29 -21.91
C GLU A 221 16.43 -13.31 -20.77
N ALA A 222 17.34 -12.34 -20.76
CA ALA A 222 18.39 -12.24 -19.74
C ALA A 222 17.83 -12.01 -18.33
N VAL A 223 16.80 -11.15 -18.19
CA VAL A 223 16.13 -10.91 -16.91
C VAL A 223 15.36 -12.15 -16.46
N SER A 224 14.62 -12.82 -17.34
CA SER A 224 13.90 -14.06 -17.00
C SER A 224 14.85 -15.15 -16.51
N GLU A 225 15.97 -15.37 -17.21
CA GLU A 225 16.99 -16.35 -16.84
C GLU A 225 17.63 -16.00 -15.48
N THR A 226 17.86 -14.71 -15.21
CA THR A 226 18.47 -14.25 -13.96
C THR A 226 17.54 -14.41 -12.75
N ILE A 227 16.24 -14.17 -12.92
CA ILE A 227 15.24 -14.33 -11.85
C ILE A 227 14.91 -15.81 -11.60
N GLY A 228 15.22 -16.68 -12.56
CA GLY A 228 14.81 -18.08 -12.51
C GLY A 228 13.31 -18.25 -12.81
N GLU A 229 12.67 -17.27 -13.46
CA GLU A 229 11.38 -17.53 -14.12
C GLU A 229 11.67 -18.60 -15.19
N ALA A 230 10.98 -19.74 -15.07
CA ALA A 230 11.17 -20.89 -15.94
C ALA A 230 11.23 -20.46 -17.42
N ALA A 231 12.13 -21.12 -18.16
CA ALA A 231 12.25 -21.01 -19.61
C ALA A 231 10.87 -20.98 -20.29
N ALA A 232 10.83 -20.34 -21.47
CA ALA A 232 9.67 -20.21 -22.37
C ALA A 232 8.58 -21.28 -22.15
N GLU A 233 7.31 -20.85 -22.12
CA GLU A 233 6.13 -21.71 -21.90
C GLU A 233 6.36 -23.13 -22.44
N GLU A 234 6.40 -24.09 -21.51
CA GLU A 234 6.67 -25.49 -21.81
C GLU A 234 5.76 -25.94 -22.96
N PRO A 235 6.33 -26.37 -24.11
CA PRO A 235 5.52 -26.81 -25.23
C PRO A 235 4.53 -27.87 -24.79
N SER A 236 3.27 -27.76 -25.21
CA SER A 236 2.17 -28.61 -24.73
C SER A 236 2.39 -30.12 -24.91
N TRP A 237 3.34 -30.53 -25.76
CA TRP A 237 3.72 -31.92 -25.94
C TRP A 237 4.63 -32.48 -24.85
N VAL A 238 5.36 -31.64 -24.11
CA VAL A 238 6.28 -32.07 -23.04
C VAL A 238 5.49 -32.66 -21.86
N LYS A 239 4.30 -32.12 -21.57
CA LYS A 239 3.31 -32.67 -20.62
C LYS A 239 2.92 -34.14 -20.85
N LYS A 240 3.27 -34.73 -22.00
CA LYS A 240 3.04 -36.15 -22.31
C LYS A 240 4.13 -37.07 -21.74
N PHE A 241 5.26 -36.51 -21.33
CA PHE A 241 6.43 -37.25 -20.85
C PHE A 241 6.54 -37.09 -19.34
N LEU A 242 5.83 -37.95 -18.60
CA LEU A 242 5.90 -37.97 -17.15
C LEU A 242 7.17 -38.67 -16.68
N VAL A 243 7.89 -38.06 -15.72
CA VAL A 243 8.99 -38.72 -15.01
C VAL A 243 8.45 -39.59 -13.87
N PRO A 244 9.14 -40.69 -13.49
CA PRO A 244 8.69 -41.53 -12.39
C PRO A 244 8.48 -40.73 -11.09
N GLY A 245 7.28 -40.81 -10.52
CA GLY A 245 6.90 -40.11 -9.29
C GLY A 245 6.32 -38.70 -9.49
N GLU A 246 6.38 -38.14 -10.69
CA GLU A 246 5.88 -36.78 -10.99
C GLU A 246 4.40 -36.61 -10.70
N SER A 247 3.56 -37.55 -11.15
CA SER A 247 2.11 -37.47 -10.94
C SER A 247 1.74 -37.45 -9.46
N SER A 248 2.40 -38.25 -8.63
CA SER A 248 2.16 -38.26 -7.18
C SER A 248 2.58 -36.94 -6.52
N LEU A 249 3.72 -36.38 -6.94
CA LEU A 249 4.19 -35.09 -6.43
C LEU A 249 3.29 -33.94 -6.88
N GLN A 250 2.75 -34.00 -8.11
CA GLN A 250 1.81 -33.01 -8.61
C GLN A 250 0.48 -33.06 -7.84
N GLU A 251 -0.06 -34.25 -7.58
CA GLU A 251 -1.25 -34.42 -6.74
C GLU A 251 -1.03 -33.92 -5.31
N ASP A 252 0.14 -34.20 -4.72
CA ASP A 252 0.49 -33.69 -3.40
C ASP A 252 0.63 -32.16 -3.39
N PHE A 253 1.23 -31.57 -4.43
CA PHE A 253 1.35 -30.12 -4.60
C PHE A 253 -0.01 -29.45 -4.73
N ASP A 254 -0.89 -29.96 -5.61
CA ASP A 254 -2.22 -29.40 -5.81
C ASP A 254 -3.05 -29.48 -4.52
N ARG A 255 -2.98 -30.60 -3.79
CA ARG A 255 -3.61 -30.73 -2.46
C ARG A 255 -3.06 -29.72 -1.46
N LEU A 256 -1.74 -29.55 -1.38
CA LEU A 256 -1.12 -28.59 -0.45
C LEU A 256 -1.47 -27.14 -0.82
N LYS A 257 -1.58 -26.85 -2.11
CA LYS A 257 -2.00 -25.54 -2.61
C LYS A 257 -3.44 -25.24 -2.20
N GLU A 258 -4.37 -26.16 -2.40
CA GLU A 258 -5.77 -26.02 -1.94
C GLU A 258 -5.85 -25.80 -0.43
N ILE A 259 -5.06 -26.55 0.36
CA ILE A 259 -4.98 -26.35 1.82
C ILE A 259 -4.47 -24.94 2.15
N SER A 260 -3.43 -24.46 1.45
CA SER A 260 -2.88 -23.12 1.65
C SER A 260 -3.90 -22.04 1.31
N GLU A 261 -4.59 -22.14 0.16
CA GLU A 261 -5.61 -21.19 -0.26
C GLU A 261 -6.78 -21.14 0.74
N SER A 262 -7.24 -22.31 1.20
CA SER A 262 -8.28 -22.41 2.22
C SER A 262 -7.83 -21.79 3.56
N ALA A 263 -6.61 -22.07 4.02
CA ALA A 263 -6.07 -21.51 5.25
C ALA A 263 -5.91 -19.99 5.18
N THR A 264 -5.47 -19.44 4.04
CA THR A 264 -5.40 -17.99 3.82
C THR A 264 -6.78 -17.35 3.86
N SER A 265 -7.78 -17.97 3.23
CA SER A 265 -9.16 -17.47 3.28
C SER A 265 -9.71 -17.46 4.71
N GLN A 266 -9.49 -18.53 5.48
CA GLN A 266 -9.90 -18.61 6.88
C GLN A 266 -9.18 -17.57 7.76
N MET A 267 -7.89 -17.31 7.48
CA MET A 267 -7.13 -16.28 8.19
C MET A 267 -7.69 -14.89 7.94
N GLU A 268 -8.03 -14.55 6.70
CA GLU A 268 -8.58 -13.22 6.37
C GLU A 268 -9.99 -13.04 6.95
N GLU A 269 -10.82 -14.09 6.93
CA GLU A 269 -12.12 -14.10 7.60
C GLU A 269 -11.97 -13.91 9.12
N ALA A 270 -11.08 -14.67 9.77
CA ALA A 270 -10.81 -14.54 11.19
C ALA A 270 -10.27 -13.16 11.57
N LYS A 271 -9.41 -12.58 10.72
CA LYS A 271 -8.88 -11.23 10.89
C LYS A 271 -9.98 -10.17 10.77
N SER A 272 -10.86 -10.29 9.77
CA SER A 272 -12.00 -9.38 9.61
C SER A 272 -12.95 -9.44 10.82
N ILE A 273 -13.25 -10.64 11.32
CA ILE A 273 -14.04 -10.84 12.55
C ILE A 273 -13.33 -10.24 13.76
N LEU A 274 -12.01 -10.40 13.87
CA LEU A 274 -11.23 -9.83 14.97
C LEU A 274 -11.26 -8.30 14.95
N GLU A 275 -11.05 -7.69 13.78
CA GLU A 275 -11.09 -6.23 13.62
C GLU A 275 -12.47 -5.66 13.97
N SER A 276 -13.55 -6.31 13.51
CA SER A 276 -14.93 -5.97 13.86
C SER A 276 -15.24 -6.13 15.36
N ARG A 277 -14.69 -7.15 16.02
CA ARG A 277 -14.85 -7.27 17.48
C ARG A 277 -14.03 -6.24 18.25
N GLN A 278 -12.86 -5.87 17.75
CA GLN A 278 -11.99 -4.89 18.41
C GLN A 278 -12.50 -3.46 18.26
N SER A 279 -13.16 -3.12 17.15
CA SER A 279 -13.76 -1.79 16.94
C SER A 279 -14.84 -1.46 17.97
N LEU A 280 -15.56 -2.46 18.50
CA LEU A 280 -16.53 -2.27 19.60
C LEU A 280 -15.91 -1.64 20.85
N LYS A 281 -14.61 -1.83 21.09
CA LYS A 281 -13.91 -1.16 22.20
C LYS A 281 -13.94 0.35 22.08
N ALA A 282 -14.11 0.91 20.87
CA ALA A 282 -14.27 2.34 20.68
C ALA A 282 -15.58 2.88 21.28
N LEU A 283 -16.58 2.03 21.60
CA LEU A 283 -17.72 2.44 22.44
C LEU A 283 -17.29 2.91 23.84
N LEU A 284 -16.16 2.40 24.33
CA LEU A 284 -15.64 2.74 25.65
C LEU A 284 -14.85 4.06 25.62
N TRP A 285 -14.01 4.29 24.62
CA TRP A 285 -13.04 5.40 24.66
C TRP A 285 -13.00 6.29 23.40
N GLY A 286 -13.57 5.81 22.30
CA GLY A 286 -13.50 6.44 20.98
C GLY A 286 -14.06 7.86 20.99
N ALA A 287 -13.56 8.68 20.07
CA ALA A 287 -14.05 10.03 19.83
C ALA A 287 -14.68 10.12 18.43
N ASP A 288 -15.60 11.06 18.26
CA ASP A 288 -16.14 11.49 16.97
C ASP A 288 -16.53 10.30 16.07
N MET A 289 -15.90 10.21 14.89
CA MET A 289 -16.18 9.18 13.89
C MET A 289 -15.91 7.76 14.39
N HIS A 290 -14.91 7.55 15.26
CA HIS A 290 -14.62 6.21 15.80
C HIS A 290 -15.73 5.73 16.73
N PHE A 291 -16.27 6.62 17.56
CA PHE A 291 -17.40 6.29 18.42
C PHE A 291 -18.65 6.04 17.59
N LYS A 292 -18.94 6.92 16.63
CA LYS A 292 -20.09 6.76 15.71
C LYS A 292 -20.07 5.40 15.00
N LYS A 293 -18.94 5.02 14.40
CA LYS A 293 -18.80 3.73 13.70
C LYS A 293 -19.02 2.54 14.64
N ALA A 294 -18.51 2.62 15.86
CA ALA A 294 -18.70 1.55 16.84
C ALA A 294 -20.17 1.46 17.31
N VAL A 295 -20.89 2.58 17.38
CA VAL A 295 -22.35 2.60 17.62
C VAL A 295 -23.11 1.96 16.47
N GLU A 296 -22.76 2.27 15.23
CA GLU A 296 -23.37 1.67 14.03
C GLU A 296 -23.17 0.16 14.00
N GLU A 297 -21.95 -0.30 14.25
CA GLU A 297 -21.60 -1.71 14.30
C GLU A 297 -22.31 -2.45 15.43
N ALA A 298 -22.40 -1.82 16.61
CA ALA A 298 -23.16 -2.35 17.73
C ALA A 298 -24.65 -2.52 17.37
N LEU A 299 -25.27 -1.53 16.73
CA LEU A 299 -26.67 -1.64 16.30
C LEU A 299 -26.88 -2.77 15.30
N VAL A 300 -25.92 -3.00 14.40
CA VAL A 300 -25.94 -4.17 13.50
C VAL A 300 -25.86 -5.49 14.27
N ILE A 301 -25.02 -5.59 15.32
CA ILE A 301 -24.96 -6.77 16.20
C ILE A 301 -26.30 -6.98 16.92
N LEU A 302 -26.96 -5.90 17.32
CA LEU A 302 -28.31 -5.94 17.87
C LEU A 302 -29.35 -6.34 16.81
N GLY A 303 -29.00 -6.47 15.53
CA GLY A 303 -29.85 -6.92 14.43
C GLY A 303 -30.60 -5.82 13.69
N PHE A 304 -30.17 -4.56 13.83
CA PHE A 304 -30.69 -3.45 13.04
C PHE A 304 -30.02 -3.39 11.66
N GLU A 305 -30.75 -2.91 10.66
CA GLU A 305 -30.22 -2.60 9.33
C GLU A 305 -29.81 -1.13 9.26
N LEU A 306 -28.56 -0.85 8.87
CA LEU A 306 -28.09 0.51 8.62
C LEU A 306 -28.68 1.06 7.31
N LYS A 307 -29.29 2.25 7.37
CA LYS A 307 -29.89 2.95 6.20
C LYS A 307 -29.13 4.21 5.80
N SER A 308 -28.21 4.70 6.64
CA SER A 308 -27.45 5.93 6.41
C SER A 308 -26.12 5.70 5.68
N ASP A 309 -25.74 6.67 4.83
CA ASP A 309 -24.39 6.75 4.27
C ASP A 309 -23.34 7.04 5.37
N PRO A 310 -22.05 6.68 5.19
CA PRO A 310 -21.01 6.82 6.21
C PRO A 310 -20.86 8.23 6.80
N ASN A 311 -21.13 9.26 5.99
CA ASN A 311 -21.01 10.68 6.37
C ASN A 311 -22.34 11.32 6.81
N ALA A 312 -23.45 10.60 6.73
CA ALA A 312 -24.75 11.07 7.17
C ALA A 312 -24.99 10.74 8.65
N PRO A 313 -25.87 11.46 9.37
CA PRO A 313 -26.28 11.07 10.71
C PRO A 313 -26.85 9.65 10.72
N THR A 314 -26.55 8.87 11.77
CA THR A 314 -26.88 7.45 11.81
C THR A 314 -28.40 7.24 11.79
N HIS A 315 -28.83 6.34 10.91
CA HIS A 315 -30.23 5.95 10.73
C HIS A 315 -30.29 4.44 10.54
N VAL A 316 -31.08 3.78 11.37
CA VAL A 316 -31.24 2.32 11.32
C VAL A 316 -32.71 1.95 11.25
N SER A 317 -33.00 0.76 10.74
CA SER A 317 -34.34 0.17 10.77
C SER A 317 -34.33 -1.23 11.37
N PHE A 318 -35.44 -1.60 11.96
CA PHE A 318 -35.71 -2.97 12.36
C PHE A 318 -37.17 -3.26 12.00
N GLU A 319 -37.38 -4.27 11.16
CA GLU A 319 -38.68 -4.52 10.52
C GLU A 319 -39.19 -3.25 9.82
N ASP A 320 -40.43 -2.83 10.07
CA ASP A 320 -41.05 -1.64 9.50
C ASP A 320 -40.86 -0.37 10.36
N ARG A 321 -39.96 -0.40 11.36
CA ARG A 321 -39.70 0.72 12.28
C ARG A 321 -38.35 1.39 11.99
N GLU A 322 -38.34 2.72 11.96
CA GLU A 322 -37.14 3.55 11.78
C GLU A 322 -36.68 4.17 13.11
N LEU A 323 -35.36 4.18 13.34
CA LEU A 323 -34.73 4.77 14.53
C LEU A 323 -33.62 5.75 14.12
N PHE A 324 -33.77 7.01 14.55
CA PHE A 324 -32.81 8.06 14.28
C PHE A 324 -31.80 8.14 15.42
N VAL A 325 -30.54 7.89 15.13
CA VAL A 325 -29.51 7.75 16.17
C VAL A 325 -28.59 8.98 16.17
N GLU A 326 -28.35 9.53 17.35
CA GLU A 326 -27.39 10.59 17.59
C GLU A 326 -26.33 10.11 18.59
N SER A 327 -25.06 10.17 18.22
CA SER A 327 -23.96 9.67 19.02
C SER A 327 -23.00 10.80 19.38
N THR A 328 -22.68 10.97 20.67
CA THR A 328 -21.77 12.02 21.14
C THR A 328 -20.86 11.54 22.26
N THR A 329 -19.65 12.08 22.32
CA THR A 329 -18.66 11.75 23.37
C THR A 329 -18.16 13.02 24.06
N SER A 330 -17.67 12.88 25.29
CA SER A 330 -17.05 13.97 26.04
C SER A 330 -15.96 13.43 26.98
N GLN A 331 -14.97 14.27 27.30
CA GLN A 331 -14.01 13.97 28.37
C GLN A 331 -14.63 14.17 29.77
N GLU A 332 -15.77 14.86 29.84
CA GLU A 332 -16.59 15.06 31.04
C GLU A 332 -18.00 14.47 30.79
N SER A 333 -19.00 14.87 31.58
CA SER A 333 -20.39 14.56 31.28
C SER A 333 -20.81 15.17 29.92
N VAL A 334 -21.59 14.42 29.14
CA VAL A 334 -22.17 14.93 27.90
C VAL A 334 -23.27 15.95 28.21
N SER A 335 -23.24 17.07 27.48
CA SER A 335 -24.17 18.21 27.62
C SER A 335 -25.45 18.00 26.80
N MET A 336 -26.24 19.07 26.61
CA MET A 336 -27.49 19.04 25.83
C MET A 336 -27.30 18.99 24.30
N SER A 337 -26.08 19.04 23.77
CA SER A 337 -25.86 19.10 22.31
C SER A 337 -26.53 17.98 21.51
N PRO A 338 -26.45 16.67 21.87
CA PRO A 338 -27.12 15.62 21.09
C PRO A 338 -28.64 15.72 21.11
N HIS A 339 -29.24 16.26 22.19
CA HIS A 339 -30.69 16.49 22.25
C HIS A 339 -31.15 17.45 21.15
N TYR A 340 -30.47 18.60 21.02
CA TYR A 340 -30.85 19.59 20.01
C TYR A 340 -30.67 19.03 18.60
N ALA A 341 -29.54 18.35 18.33
CA ALA A 341 -29.25 17.77 17.03
C ALA A 341 -30.28 16.69 16.62
N LEU A 342 -30.64 15.79 17.54
CA LEU A 342 -31.63 14.75 17.26
C LEU A 342 -33.03 15.34 17.08
N ARG A 343 -33.42 16.31 17.92
CA ARG A 343 -34.72 16.95 17.85
C ARG A 343 -34.94 17.66 16.51
N ASP A 344 -33.97 18.44 16.05
CA ASP A 344 -34.04 19.13 14.77
C ASP A 344 -34.29 18.12 13.62
N ARG A 345 -33.61 16.97 13.65
CA ARG A 345 -33.79 15.89 12.67
C ARG A 345 -35.17 15.22 12.74
N ILE A 346 -35.67 14.97 13.95
CA ILE A 346 -36.99 14.37 14.16
C ILE A 346 -38.07 15.33 13.67
N ASP A 347 -38.01 16.61 14.04
CA ASP A 347 -38.97 17.64 13.63
C ASP A 347 -38.99 17.78 12.10
N ASP A 348 -37.82 17.81 11.45
CA ASP A 348 -37.70 17.83 9.99
C ASP A 348 -38.35 16.62 9.31
N LYS A 349 -38.21 15.41 9.87
CA LYS A 349 -38.80 14.19 9.30
C LYS A 349 -40.31 14.14 9.54
N ILE A 350 -40.78 14.51 10.73
CA ILE A 350 -42.21 14.58 11.06
C ILE A 350 -42.92 15.55 10.10
N GLN A 351 -42.33 16.71 9.80
CA GLN A 351 -42.89 17.67 8.85
C GLN A 351 -43.06 17.08 7.43
N ARG A 352 -42.17 16.17 7.02
CA ARG A 352 -42.19 15.57 5.67
C ARG A 352 -43.13 14.39 5.54
N VAL A 353 -43.19 13.52 6.56
CA VAL A 353 -43.85 12.21 6.48
C VAL A 353 -45.15 12.16 7.30
N ALA A 354 -45.38 13.12 8.20
CA ALA A 354 -46.55 13.19 9.09
C ALA A 354 -46.77 11.90 9.92
N ALA A 355 -45.68 11.19 10.24
CA ALA A 355 -45.68 9.99 11.06
C ALA A 355 -44.77 10.21 12.29
N PRO A 356 -45.07 9.57 13.43
CA PRO A 356 -44.19 9.62 14.60
C PRO A 356 -42.85 8.96 14.28
N VAL A 357 -41.77 9.62 14.68
CA VAL A 357 -40.38 9.17 14.46
C VAL A 357 -39.76 8.93 15.82
N ARG A 358 -39.06 7.80 15.98
CA ARG A 358 -38.33 7.49 17.21
C ARG A 358 -36.86 7.86 17.09
N GLY A 359 -36.30 8.27 18.22
CA GLY A 359 -34.92 8.69 18.35
C GLY A 359 -34.17 7.84 19.36
N LEU A 360 -32.86 7.77 19.21
CA LEU A 360 -31.92 7.16 20.13
C LEU A 360 -30.72 8.08 20.32
N VAL A 361 -30.36 8.37 21.56
CA VAL A 361 -29.11 9.06 21.88
C VAL A 361 -28.14 8.08 22.54
N VAL A 362 -26.94 7.97 21.96
CA VAL A 362 -25.85 7.17 22.53
C VAL A 362 -24.74 8.10 22.99
N VAL A 363 -24.42 8.07 24.29
CA VAL A 363 -23.42 8.96 24.88
C VAL A 363 -22.23 8.24 25.48
N ASN A 364 -21.06 8.85 25.38
CA ASN A 364 -19.86 8.39 26.09
C ASN A 364 -19.18 9.57 26.78
N GLY A 365 -19.71 9.97 27.93
CA GLY A 365 -19.06 10.92 28.83
C GLY A 365 -17.97 10.25 29.66
N TRP A 366 -17.01 11.04 30.12
CA TRP A 366 -15.82 10.55 30.83
C TRP A 366 -15.05 9.47 30.05
N ARG A 367 -14.98 9.60 28.72
CA ARG A 367 -14.42 8.56 27.82
C ARG A 367 -12.95 8.19 28.09
N THR A 368 -12.20 9.07 28.75
CA THR A 368 -10.79 8.86 29.13
C THR A 368 -10.64 8.19 30.49
N ALA A 369 -11.72 8.06 31.27
CA ALA A 369 -11.75 7.32 32.51
C ALA A 369 -12.18 5.86 32.28
N ASP A 370 -11.65 4.99 33.13
CA ASP A 370 -12.08 3.60 33.27
C ASP A 370 -13.61 3.54 33.47
N PRO A 371 -14.37 2.73 32.69
CA PRO A 371 -15.83 2.64 32.78
C PRO A 371 -16.39 2.52 34.19
N ASP A 372 -15.75 1.76 35.06
CA ASP A 372 -16.24 1.51 36.42
C ASP A 372 -15.94 2.67 37.39
N ARG A 373 -15.15 3.65 36.95
CA ARG A 373 -14.77 4.85 37.71
C ARG A 373 -15.33 6.13 37.12
N ARG A 374 -16.23 6.04 36.13
CA ARG A 374 -16.84 7.22 35.51
C ARG A 374 -17.80 7.87 36.48
N ASP A 375 -17.75 9.20 36.53
CA ASP A 375 -18.84 9.99 37.09
C ASP A 375 -20.02 9.97 36.10
N LYS A 376 -21.10 10.71 36.38
CA LYS A 376 -22.31 10.73 35.55
C LYS A 376 -21.97 10.98 34.08
N PRO A 377 -22.29 10.04 33.16
CA PRO A 377 -21.86 10.13 31.77
C PRO A 377 -22.58 11.23 30.98
N PHE A 378 -23.68 11.76 31.51
CA PHE A 378 -24.44 12.87 30.96
C PHE A 378 -25.05 13.72 32.06
N VAL A 379 -25.38 14.97 31.74
CA VAL A 379 -26.06 15.88 32.66
C VAL A 379 -27.54 15.50 32.83
N SER A 380 -28.11 15.69 34.02
CA SER A 380 -29.54 15.38 34.29
C SER A 380 -30.52 16.14 33.39
N ALA A 381 -30.11 17.28 32.82
CA ALA A 381 -30.92 17.98 31.83
C ALA A 381 -31.12 17.17 30.53
N LEU A 382 -30.13 16.35 30.13
CA LEU A 382 -30.21 15.53 28.92
C LEU A 382 -31.20 14.38 29.11
N GLU A 383 -31.20 13.78 30.29
CA GLU A 383 -32.15 12.75 30.72
C GLU A 383 -33.58 13.29 30.72
N ALA A 384 -33.82 14.42 31.41
CA ALA A 384 -35.13 15.07 31.41
C ALA A 384 -35.59 15.49 29.99
N GLY A 385 -34.65 15.88 29.12
CA GLY A 385 -34.94 16.20 27.72
C GLY A 385 -35.31 14.97 26.90
N ALA A 386 -34.72 13.81 27.18
CA ALA A 386 -35.03 12.53 26.56
C ALA A 386 -36.44 12.06 26.95
N GLU A 387 -36.76 12.10 28.24
CA GLU A 387 -38.10 11.80 28.77
C GLU A 387 -39.17 12.72 28.16
N SER A 388 -38.93 14.04 28.10
CA SER A 388 -39.95 14.98 27.62
C SER A 388 -40.23 14.85 26.12
N THR A 389 -39.23 14.42 25.34
CA THR A 389 -39.31 14.35 23.87
C THR A 389 -39.73 12.96 23.40
N GLY A 390 -39.58 11.94 24.24
CA GLY A 390 -39.91 10.56 23.91
C GLY A 390 -38.85 9.88 23.03
N TYR A 391 -37.58 10.04 23.37
CA TYR A 391 -36.49 9.25 22.78
C TYR A 391 -35.70 8.53 23.86
N SER A 392 -35.08 7.42 23.47
CA SER A 392 -34.28 6.58 24.35
C SER A 392 -32.85 7.09 24.47
N LEU A 393 -32.26 6.94 25.64
CA LEU A 393 -30.89 7.38 25.96
C LEU A 393 -30.12 6.19 26.54
N LEU A 394 -28.96 5.88 25.97
CA LEU A 394 -28.02 4.92 26.56
C LEU A 394 -26.57 5.39 26.50
N THR A 395 -25.75 4.75 27.32
CA THR A 395 -24.30 4.96 27.30
C THR A 395 -23.60 3.99 26.36
N GLY A 396 -22.44 4.39 25.83
CA GLY A 396 -21.56 3.50 25.07
C GLY A 396 -21.14 2.27 25.86
N TYR A 397 -20.98 2.39 27.19
CA TYR A 397 -20.65 1.24 28.05
C TYR A 397 -21.81 0.24 28.16
N GLN A 398 -23.06 0.70 28.29
CA GLN A 398 -24.22 -0.17 28.25
C GLN A 398 -24.33 -0.89 26.90
N LEU A 399 -24.15 -0.15 25.79
CA LEU A 399 -24.20 -0.73 24.45
C LEU A 399 -23.11 -1.78 24.24
N TYR A 400 -21.90 -1.51 24.74
CA TYR A 400 -20.78 -2.45 24.71
C TYR A 400 -21.11 -3.75 25.46
N LYS A 401 -21.66 -3.65 26.68
CA LYS A 401 -22.05 -4.83 27.46
C LYS A 401 -23.17 -5.64 26.80
N LEU A 402 -24.14 -4.98 26.15
CA LEU A 402 -25.15 -5.67 25.34
C LEU A 402 -24.51 -6.46 24.20
N CYS A 403 -23.58 -5.84 23.48
CA CYS A 403 -22.88 -6.52 22.38
C CYS A 403 -22.10 -7.74 22.87
N LEU A 404 -21.42 -7.64 24.02
CA LEU A 404 -20.71 -8.79 24.60
C LEU A 404 -21.66 -9.94 24.91
N ARG A 405 -22.76 -9.69 25.62
CA ARG A 405 -23.74 -10.73 25.95
C ARG A 405 -24.32 -11.41 24.71
N ILE A 406 -24.58 -10.63 23.65
CA ILE A 406 -25.08 -11.18 22.38
C ILE A 406 -24.00 -12.03 21.69
N LEU A 407 -22.76 -11.56 21.65
CA LEU A 407 -21.63 -12.28 21.03
C LEU A 407 -21.22 -13.53 21.81
N GLU A 408 -21.49 -13.57 23.11
CA GLU A 408 -21.28 -14.71 24.02
C GLU A 408 -22.49 -15.67 24.03
N GLU A 409 -23.53 -15.39 23.22
CA GLU A 409 -24.77 -16.17 23.13
C GLU A 409 -25.53 -16.28 24.47
N GLU A 410 -25.34 -15.31 25.38
CA GLU A 410 -26.00 -15.24 26.68
C GLU A 410 -27.39 -14.58 26.63
N VAL A 411 -27.78 -14.05 25.46
CA VAL A 411 -29.07 -13.38 25.25
C VAL A 411 -30.00 -14.30 24.46
N SER A 412 -31.15 -14.64 25.04
CA SER A 412 -32.18 -15.38 24.33
C SER A 412 -32.85 -14.54 23.22
N SER A 413 -33.48 -15.18 22.24
CA SER A 413 -34.20 -14.46 21.18
C SER A 413 -35.28 -13.52 21.72
N ASP A 414 -36.03 -13.95 22.74
CA ASP A 414 -37.07 -13.15 23.40
C ASP A 414 -36.47 -11.94 24.11
N GLU A 415 -35.31 -12.10 24.76
CA GLU A 415 -34.61 -11.00 25.43
C GLU A 415 -34.04 -10.01 24.41
N LEU A 416 -33.50 -10.48 23.28
CA LEU A 416 -33.02 -9.61 22.21
C LEU A 416 -34.16 -8.80 21.59
N GLU A 417 -35.34 -9.41 21.42
CA GLU A 417 -36.55 -8.70 20.98
C GLU A 417 -37.00 -7.65 22.00
N GLN A 418 -36.92 -7.96 23.30
CA GLN A 418 -37.21 -7.01 24.37
C GLN A 418 -36.21 -5.83 24.35
N ILE A 419 -34.90 -6.07 24.23
CA ILE A 419 -33.87 -5.02 24.13
C ILE A 419 -34.17 -4.08 22.96
N ARG A 420 -34.52 -4.64 21.79
CA ARG A 420 -34.89 -3.83 20.62
C ARG A 420 -36.15 -3.02 20.89
N THR A 421 -37.14 -3.62 21.53
CA THR A 421 -38.38 -2.94 21.91
C THR A 421 -38.10 -1.80 22.89
N ASP A 422 -37.25 -2.01 23.88
CA ASP A 422 -36.86 -0.98 24.85
C ASP A 422 -36.16 0.20 24.17
N LEU A 423 -35.30 -0.06 23.17
CA LEU A 423 -34.69 0.99 22.35
C LEU A 423 -35.73 1.83 21.58
N PHE A 424 -36.85 1.24 21.18
CA PHE A 424 -37.94 1.96 20.51
C PHE A 424 -38.96 2.59 21.45
N GLU A 425 -39.17 2.02 22.64
CA GLU A 425 -40.34 2.32 23.48
C GLU A 425 -39.99 3.10 24.73
N THR A 426 -38.74 3.03 25.20
CA THR A 426 -38.30 3.74 26.40
C THR A 426 -38.11 5.23 26.13
N ASP A 427 -38.79 6.06 26.92
CA ASP A 427 -38.61 7.50 26.93
C ASP A 427 -37.65 7.85 28.08
N GLY A 428 -36.43 8.29 27.77
CA GLY A 428 -35.40 8.56 28.78
C GLY A 428 -34.27 7.52 28.81
N ALA A 429 -33.56 7.47 29.94
CA ALA A 429 -32.42 6.59 30.12
C ALA A 429 -32.85 5.12 30.23
N ILE A 430 -32.24 4.25 29.44
CA ILE A 430 -32.49 2.80 29.51
C ILE A 430 -31.78 2.23 30.73
N GLU A 431 -32.55 1.67 31.66
CA GLU A 431 -32.03 0.88 32.77
C GLU A 431 -31.78 -0.55 32.31
N MET A 432 -30.53 -1.00 32.41
CA MET A 432 -30.18 -2.39 32.11
C MET A 432 -30.45 -3.24 33.34
N THR A 433 -31.33 -4.23 33.23
CA THR A 433 -31.66 -5.12 34.34
C THR A 433 -30.48 -6.09 34.59
N GLU A 434 -29.89 -5.96 35.78
CA GLU A 434 -28.81 -6.73 36.40
C GLU A 434 -27.33 -6.54 35.94
N PRO A 435 -26.38 -6.48 36.91
CA PRO A 435 -24.96 -6.39 36.66
C PRO A 435 -24.34 -7.76 36.41
N LEU A 436 -23.60 -7.90 35.30
CA LEU A 436 -22.60 -8.95 35.16
C LEU A 436 -21.54 -8.74 36.25
N THR A 437 -21.45 -9.67 37.20
CA THR A 437 -20.27 -9.82 38.04
C THR A 437 -19.08 -10.13 37.14
N ASP A 438 -18.03 -9.31 37.24
CA ASP A 438 -16.75 -9.58 36.58
C ASP A 438 -16.25 -10.97 36.96
N ALA A 439 -16.21 -11.89 35.99
CA ALA A 439 -15.37 -13.07 36.10
C ALA A 439 -13.90 -12.62 36.00
N ALA A 440 -13.37 -12.16 37.13
CA ALA A 440 -11.93 -12.13 37.37
C ALA A 440 -11.41 -13.56 37.51
N ASP A 441 -10.19 -13.77 36.99
CA ASP A 441 -9.27 -14.90 37.15
C ASP A 441 -9.45 -16.12 36.22
N ASN A 442 -8.80 -16.05 35.04
CA ASN A 442 -7.74 -17.00 34.63
C ASN A 442 -6.88 -16.49 33.47
#